data_AF-A0AAE3YKX2-F1
#
_entry.id   AF-A0AAE3YKX2-F1
#
_cell.length_a   1.000
_cell.length_b   1.000
_cell.length_c   1.000
_cell.angle_alpha   90.00
_cell.angle_beta   90.00
_cell.angle_gamma   90.00
#
_symmetry.space_group_name_H-M   'P 1'
#
loop_
_entity.id
_entity.type
_entity.pdbx_description
1 polymer ?
#
loop_
_entity_poly.entity_id
_entity_poly.type
_entity_poly.pdbx_seq_one_letter_code
_entity_poly.pdbx_strand_id
1 'polypeptide(L)'
;MSDSPLSDALAAYAGNRTDENWARFVAVFRNSIVGAVGAGPVSGGRSGAGFGVGRTTHGDGLPRILTFADPPVYARTFGQHFTVGVPGSVLLEMAAGDPDCAGILVNSATSETSVVITREAAEAALD
;
A
#
# COMPACT_ATOMS: atom_id res chain seq x y z
N MET A 1 6.17 21.77 -0.79
CA MET A 1 5.92 20.34 -1.04
C MET A 1 4.70 19.95 -0.24
N SER A 2 3.84 19.08 -0.77
CA SER A 2 2.68 18.59 -0.01
C SER A 2 3.16 17.72 1.15
N ASP A 3 2.44 17.78 2.28
CA ASP A 3 2.68 16.90 3.43
C ASP A 3 2.07 15.50 3.21
N SER A 4 1.24 15.33 2.17
CA SER A 4 0.54 14.08 1.82
C SER A 4 0.69 13.68 0.35
N PRO A 5 1.93 13.54 -0.18
CA PRO A 5 2.16 13.33 -1.61
C PRO A 5 1.51 12.05 -2.16
N LEU A 6 1.45 10.97 -1.38
CA LEU A 6 0.82 9.73 -1.83
C LEU A 6 -0.70 9.86 -1.88
N SER A 7 -1.29 10.52 -0.88
CA SER A 7 -2.73 10.81 -0.85
C SER A 7 -3.15 11.75 -1.99
N ASP A 8 -2.30 12.72 -2.35
CA ASP A 8 -2.55 13.63 -3.47
C ASP A 8 -2.54 12.87 -4.81
N ALA A 9 -1.58 11.97 -5.00
CA ALA A 9 -1.50 11.14 -6.21
C ALA A 9 -2.69 10.17 -6.30
N LEU A 10 -3.09 9.58 -5.17
CA LEU A 10 -4.28 8.75 -5.05
C LEU A 10 -5.54 9.55 -5.42
N ALA A 11 -5.71 10.76 -4.88
CA ALA A 11 -6.84 11.62 -5.18
C ALA A 11 -6.89 12.03 -6.66
N ALA A 12 -5.74 12.34 -7.27
CA ALA A 12 -5.65 12.64 -8.69
C ALA A 12 -6.13 11.47 -9.56
N TYR A 13 -5.69 10.24 -9.24
CA TYR A 13 -6.16 9.04 -9.93
C TYR A 13 -7.65 8.75 -9.68
N ALA A 14 -8.11 8.90 -8.44
CA ALA A 14 -9.52 8.68 -8.09
C ALA A 14 -10.47 9.67 -8.79
N GLY A 15 -10.04 10.93 -8.94
CA GLY A 15 -10.80 11.97 -9.64
C GLY A 15 -10.73 11.88 -11.17
N ASN A 16 -9.63 11.36 -11.72
CA ASN A 16 -9.46 11.18 -13.16
C ASN A 16 -8.64 9.90 -13.46
N ARG A 17 -9.34 8.81 -13.77
CA ARG A 17 -8.75 7.47 -13.94
C ARG A 17 -8.09 7.29 -15.31
N THR A 18 -6.94 7.93 -15.50
CA THR A 18 -6.08 7.75 -16.67
C THR A 18 -4.86 6.90 -16.34
N ASP A 19 -4.25 6.31 -17.36
CA ASP A 19 -2.99 5.55 -17.21
C ASP A 19 -1.84 6.41 -16.69
N GLU A 20 -1.80 7.70 -17.05
CA GLU A 20 -0.80 8.65 -16.54
C GLU A 20 -0.94 8.86 -15.03
N ASN A 21 -2.17 9.10 -14.55
CA ASN A 21 -2.42 9.28 -13.13
C ASN A 21 -2.18 7.99 -12.36
N TRP A 22 -2.51 6.83 -12.96
CA TRP A 22 -2.19 5.53 -12.41
C TRP A 22 -0.69 5.32 -12.25
N ALA A 23 0.09 5.53 -13.33
CA ALA A 23 1.54 5.37 -13.32
C ALA A 23 2.19 6.31 -12.29
N ARG A 24 1.70 7.56 -12.19
CA ARG A 24 2.14 8.51 -11.17
C ARG A 24 1.84 8.03 -9.76
N PHE A 25 0.62 7.55 -9.50
CA PHE A 25 0.24 7.01 -8.20
C PHE A 25 1.12 5.83 -7.79
N VAL A 26 1.32 4.85 -8.69
CA VAL A 26 2.18 3.69 -8.42
C VAL A 26 3.64 4.09 -8.21
N ALA A 27 4.15 5.04 -9.00
CA ALA A 27 5.52 5.56 -8.83
C ALA A 27 5.70 6.28 -7.49
N VAL A 28 4.73 7.09 -7.06
CA VAL A 28 4.78 7.73 -5.74
C VAL A 28 4.68 6.69 -4.63
N PHE A 29 3.79 5.70 -4.76
CA PHE A 29 3.65 4.61 -3.80
C PHE A 29 4.97 3.84 -3.63
N ARG A 30 5.58 3.39 -4.74
CA ARG A 30 6.86 2.65 -4.75
C ARG A 30 7.97 3.38 -3.98
N ASN A 31 8.01 4.70 -4.08
CA ASN A 31 9.04 5.55 -3.45
C ASN A 31 8.64 6.09 -2.06
N SER A 32 7.46 5.75 -1.55
CA SER A 32 6.96 6.24 -0.26
C SER A 32 7.23 5.25 0.87
N ILE A 33 7.39 5.76 2.09
CA ILE A 33 7.18 4.98 3.31
C ILE A 33 5.69 5.04 3.66
N VAL A 34 5.03 3.89 3.71
CA VAL A 34 3.61 3.78 4.05
C VAL A 34 3.42 3.09 5.39
N GLY A 35 2.28 3.35 6.03
CA GLY A 35 1.91 2.73 7.29
C GLY A 35 1.37 1.33 6.99
N ALA A 36 1.79 0.34 7.78
CA ALA A 36 1.23 -1.00 7.73
C ALA A 36 1.05 -1.57 9.15
N VAL A 37 0.20 -2.57 9.29
CA VAL A 37 0.07 -3.33 10.53
C VAL A 37 1.12 -4.45 10.51
N GLY A 38 2.14 -4.39 11.35
CA GLY A 38 3.09 -5.48 11.51
C GLY A 38 2.47 -6.69 12.20
N ALA A 39 2.66 -7.88 11.64
CA ALA A 39 2.19 -9.15 12.18
C ALA A 39 3.26 -9.90 13.02
N GLY A 40 4.42 -9.27 13.28
CA GLY A 40 5.56 -9.93 13.92
C GLY A 40 6.34 -10.84 12.97
N PRO A 41 7.36 -11.57 13.47
CA PRO A 41 8.21 -12.40 12.62
C PRO A 41 7.44 -13.60 12.05
N VAL A 42 7.37 -13.71 10.72
CA VAL A 42 6.82 -14.88 10.03
C VAL A 42 7.90 -15.95 9.87
N SER A 43 7.64 -17.14 10.42
CA SER A 43 8.51 -18.30 10.28
C SER A 43 8.03 -19.14 9.09
N GLY A 44 8.64 -18.95 7.91
CA GLY A 44 8.30 -19.76 6.75
C GLY A 44 8.97 -19.35 5.44
N GLY A 45 10.06 -20.04 5.08
CA GLY A 45 10.18 -20.63 3.74
C GLY A 45 10.60 -19.79 2.53
N ARG A 46 11.59 -18.88 2.64
CA ARG A 46 12.70 -18.59 1.68
C ARG A 46 13.27 -17.20 1.97
N SER A 47 14.49 -17.19 2.52
CA SER A 47 15.42 -16.08 2.79
C SER A 47 14.88 -14.66 2.97
N GLY A 48 14.85 -14.25 4.23
CA GLY A 48 14.77 -12.86 4.71
C GLY A 48 14.21 -12.91 6.13
N ALA A 49 14.79 -12.19 7.10
CA ALA A 49 14.22 -12.10 8.45
C ALA A 49 12.76 -11.61 8.31
N GLY A 50 11.81 -12.55 8.42
CA GLY A 50 10.49 -12.41 7.81
C GLY A 50 9.64 -11.48 8.62
N PHE A 51 9.38 -10.28 8.13
CA PHE A 51 8.38 -9.39 8.72
C PHE A 51 7.06 -9.57 7.99
N GLY A 52 6.00 -9.93 8.74
CA GLY A 52 4.66 -10.02 8.17
C GLY A 52 3.92 -8.68 8.22
N VAL A 53 3.06 -8.44 7.23
CA VAL A 53 2.12 -7.32 7.21
C VAL A 53 0.68 -7.82 7.30
N GLY A 54 -0.17 -7.05 7.97
CA GLY A 54 -1.57 -7.33 8.17
C GLY A 54 -2.33 -7.36 6.85
N ARG A 55 -3.26 -8.32 6.74
CA ARG A 55 -4.12 -8.49 5.57
C ARG A 55 -5.54 -8.05 5.88
N THR A 56 -6.26 -7.67 4.83
CA THR A 56 -7.69 -7.37 4.86
C THR A 56 -8.37 -8.03 3.67
N THR A 57 -9.68 -8.28 3.79
CA THR A 57 -10.54 -8.78 2.69
C THR A 57 -11.61 -7.76 2.32
N HIS A 58 -11.39 -6.48 2.65
CA HIS A 58 -12.37 -5.41 2.47
C HIS A 58 -12.85 -5.27 1.01
N GLY A 59 -14.16 -5.07 0.82
CA GLY A 59 -14.81 -4.83 -0.47
C GLY A 59 -15.34 -6.11 -1.12
N ASP A 60 -14.45 -6.87 -1.75
CA ASP A 60 -14.78 -8.02 -2.63
C ASP A 60 -14.36 -9.38 -2.06
N GLY A 61 -13.92 -9.43 -0.80
CA GLY A 61 -13.49 -10.66 -0.14
C GLY A 61 -12.07 -11.10 -0.50
N LEU A 62 -11.38 -10.42 -1.41
CA LEU A 62 -10.03 -10.81 -1.82
C LEU A 62 -8.98 -10.34 -0.81
N PRO A 63 -8.04 -11.21 -0.39
CA PRO A 63 -7.00 -10.89 0.58
C PRO A 63 -6.01 -9.87 0.01
N ARG A 64 -5.77 -8.78 0.74
CA ARG A 64 -4.85 -7.70 0.36
C ARG A 64 -4.01 -7.24 1.53
N ILE A 65 -2.82 -6.73 1.26
CA ILE A 65 -2.01 -6.01 2.23
C ILE A 65 -2.71 -4.69 2.57
N LEU A 66 -2.96 -4.42 3.85
CA LEU A 66 -3.56 -3.17 4.31
C LEU A 66 -2.49 -2.11 4.53
N THR A 67 -2.61 -0.98 3.83
CA THR A 67 -1.64 0.12 3.93
C THR A 67 -2.31 1.47 4.10
N PHE A 68 -1.57 2.41 4.69
CA PHE A 68 -2.02 3.76 4.99
C PHE A 68 -1.01 4.75 4.42
N ALA A 69 -1.47 5.62 3.52
CA ALA A 69 -0.64 6.64 2.91
C ALA A 69 -0.18 7.66 3.96
N ASP A 70 0.96 8.31 3.71
CA ASP A 70 1.45 9.47 4.46
C ASP A 70 1.27 9.34 5.99
N PRO A 71 1.96 8.39 6.65
CA PRO A 71 1.62 7.93 8.00
C PRO A 71 1.47 9.05 9.04
N PRO A 72 2.35 10.09 9.08
CA PRO A 72 2.19 11.19 10.02
C PRO A 72 0.91 12.00 9.80
N VAL A 73 0.46 12.15 8.55
CA VAL A 73 -0.80 12.84 8.22
C VAL A 73 -1.97 11.94 8.58
N TYR A 74 -1.94 10.67 8.20
CA TYR A 74 -3.00 9.71 8.49
C TYR A 74 -3.27 9.62 10.00
N ALA A 75 -2.21 9.54 10.81
CA ALA A 75 -2.32 9.48 12.27
C ALA A 75 -2.99 10.73 12.88
N ARG A 76 -2.79 11.91 12.29
CA ARG A 76 -3.43 13.16 12.74
C ARG A 76 -4.91 13.22 12.33
N THR A 77 -5.24 12.72 11.13
CA THR A 77 -6.59 12.79 10.57
C THR A 77 -7.53 11.71 11.14
N PHE A 78 -7.06 10.46 11.19
CA PHE A 78 -7.89 9.28 11.47
C PHE A 78 -7.44 8.48 12.71
N GLY A 79 -6.32 8.87 13.33
CA GLY A 79 -5.69 8.13 14.42
C GLY A 79 -4.65 7.09 13.94
N GLN A 80 -3.93 6.49 14.89
CA GLN A 80 -2.85 5.54 14.59
C GLN A 80 -3.40 4.11 14.41
N HIS A 81 -3.60 3.70 13.14
CA HIS A 81 -4.09 2.37 12.74
C HIS A 81 -3.00 1.42 12.23
N PHE A 82 -1.75 1.89 12.20
CA PHE A 82 -0.58 1.14 11.75
C PHE A 82 0.46 1.05 12.86
N THR A 83 1.29 0.02 12.82
CA THR A 83 2.33 -0.23 13.82
C THR A 83 3.75 -0.09 13.27
N VAL A 84 3.91 -0.06 11.94
CA VAL A 84 5.20 0.08 11.27
C VAL A 84 5.12 1.02 10.06
N GLY A 85 6.28 1.56 9.68
CA GLY A 85 6.49 2.16 8.35
C GLY A 85 7.24 1.17 7.46
N VAL A 86 6.75 0.97 6.23
CA VAL A 86 7.35 0.04 5.26
C VAL A 86 7.53 0.76 3.91
N PRO A 87 8.67 0.60 3.22
CA PRO A 87 8.81 1.08 1.85
C PRO A 87 7.76 0.45 0.93
N GLY A 88 7.11 1.27 0.09
CA GLY A 88 6.12 0.77 -0.87
C GLY A 88 6.69 -0.29 -1.81
N SER A 89 7.95 -0.16 -2.23
CA SER A 89 8.65 -1.18 -3.03
C SER A 89 8.65 -2.57 -2.37
N VAL A 90 8.90 -2.65 -1.06
CA VAL A 90 8.88 -3.91 -0.31
C VAL A 90 7.48 -4.52 -0.32
N LEU A 91 6.44 -3.70 -0.22
CA LEU A 91 5.06 -4.20 -0.27
C LEU A 91 4.65 -4.65 -1.68
N LEU A 92 5.19 -4.03 -2.73
CA LEU A 92 5.03 -4.52 -4.11
C LEU A 92 5.67 -5.89 -4.26
N GLU A 93 6.90 -6.09 -3.78
CA GLU A 93 7.59 -7.39 -3.76
C GLU A 93 6.79 -8.45 -2.98
N MET A 94 6.27 -8.10 -1.80
CA MET A 94 5.44 -9.00 -0.99
C MET A 94 4.14 -9.38 -1.70
N ALA A 95 3.46 -8.43 -2.35
CA ALA A 95 2.23 -8.70 -3.08
C ALA A 95 2.50 -9.59 -4.31
N ALA A 96 3.52 -9.25 -5.10
CA ALA A 96 3.92 -10.01 -6.29
C ALA A 96 4.36 -11.45 -5.95
N GLY A 97 5.09 -11.62 -4.85
CA GLY A 97 5.64 -12.90 -4.43
C GLY A 97 4.66 -13.85 -3.73
N ASP A 98 3.45 -13.40 -3.40
CA ASP A 98 2.45 -14.20 -2.69
C ASP A 98 1.24 -14.53 -3.61
N PRO A 99 1.08 -15.80 -4.04
CA PRO A 99 -0.04 -16.19 -4.91
C PRO A 99 -1.40 -16.07 -4.22
N ASP A 100 -1.44 -16.06 -2.88
CA ASP A 100 -2.67 -15.88 -2.09
C ASP A 100 -2.96 -14.40 -1.79
N CYS A 101 -2.18 -13.46 -2.35
CA CYS A 101 -2.39 -12.03 -2.20
C CYS A 101 -2.96 -11.43 -3.48
N ALA A 102 -4.14 -10.81 -3.41
CA ALA A 102 -4.76 -10.12 -4.54
C ALA A 102 -4.22 -8.70 -4.77
N GLY A 103 -3.30 -8.21 -3.93
CA GLY A 103 -2.66 -6.91 -4.07
C GLY A 103 -2.59 -6.11 -2.76
N ILE A 104 -2.56 -4.78 -2.91
CA ILE A 104 -2.35 -3.82 -1.83
C ILE A 104 -3.52 -2.85 -1.80
N LEU A 105 -4.18 -2.72 -0.66
CA LEU A 105 -5.17 -1.68 -0.40
C LEU A 105 -4.47 -0.46 0.19
N VAL A 106 -4.49 0.66 -0.54
CA VAL A 106 -3.87 1.92 -0.12
C VAL A 106 -4.95 2.90 0.32
N ASN A 107 -4.98 3.22 1.61
CA ASN A 107 -5.93 4.16 2.20
C ASN A 107 -5.33 5.57 2.23
N SER A 108 -6.08 6.57 1.75
CA SER A 108 -5.67 7.97 1.75
C SER A 108 -5.58 8.54 3.18
N ALA A 109 -4.62 9.43 3.42
CA ALA A 109 -4.45 10.16 4.68
C ALA A 109 -5.35 11.39 4.81
N THR A 110 -5.99 11.82 3.71
CA THR A 110 -6.72 13.08 3.63
C THR A 110 -8.20 12.91 3.31
N SER A 111 -8.64 11.70 2.97
CA SER A 111 -10.05 11.39 2.69
C SER A 111 -10.34 9.92 2.93
N GLU A 112 -11.63 9.57 3.09
CA GLU A 112 -12.10 8.17 3.19
C GLU A 112 -12.12 7.48 1.81
N THR A 113 -11.00 7.57 1.08
CA THR A 113 -10.82 6.96 -0.24
C THR A 113 -9.69 5.94 -0.18
N SER A 114 -9.90 4.80 -0.83
CA SER A 114 -8.88 3.77 -1.01
C SER A 114 -8.70 3.40 -2.48
N VAL A 115 -7.48 3.05 -2.86
CA VAL A 115 -7.15 2.52 -4.20
C VAL A 115 -6.42 1.20 -4.04
N VAL A 116 -6.71 0.25 -4.92
CA VAL A 116 -6.07 -1.07 -4.96
C VAL A 116 -4.98 -1.09 -6.01
N ILE A 117 -3.77 -1.45 -5.62
CA ILE A 117 -2.72 -1.93 -6.54
C ILE A 117 -2.89 -3.44 -6.62
N THR A 118 -3.34 -3.97 -7.76
CA THR A 118 -3.52 -5.41 -7.94
C THR A 118 -2.18 -6.13 -7.89
N ARG A 119 -2.20 -7.45 -7.66
CA ARG A 119 -0.99 -8.29 -7.71
C ARG A 119 -0.26 -8.14 -9.05
N GLU A 120 -0.99 -8.15 -10.17
CA GLU A 120 -0.44 -8.02 -11.52
C GLU A 120 0.20 -6.64 -11.73
N ALA A 121 -0.43 -5.59 -11.19
CA ALA A 121 0.14 -4.24 -11.25
C ALA A 121 1.36 -4.09 -10.32
N ALA A 122 1.39 -4.82 -9.20
CA ALA A 122 2.55 -4.86 -8.32
C ALA A 122 3.74 -5.55 -9.01
N GLU A 123 3.52 -6.67 -9.69
CA GLU A 123 4.51 -7.35 -10.53
C GLU A 123 5.05 -6.41 -11.61
N ALA A 124 4.17 -5.78 -12.39
CA ALA A 124 4.56 -4.85 -13.45
C ALA A 124 5.29 -3.60 -12.95
N ALA A 125 5.15 -3.24 -11.67
CA ALA A 125 5.84 -2.10 -11.06
C ALA A 125 7.24 -2.43 -10.53
N LEU A 126 7.64 -3.71 -10.52
CA LEU A 126 8.96 -4.18 -10.10
C LEU A 126 9.94 -4.33 -11.27
N ASP A 127 9.41 -4.56 -12.48
CA ASP A 127 10.17 -4.54 -13.75
C ASP A 127 10.71 -3.12 -14.07
#